data_AF-A0A7C5RHH0-F1
#
_entry.id   AF-A0A7C5RHH0-F1
#
_cell.length_a   1.000
_cell.length_b   1.000
_cell.length_c   1.000
_cell.angle_alpha   90.00
_cell.angle_beta   90.00
_cell.angle_gamma   90.00
#
_symmetry.space_group_name_H-M   'P 1'
#
loop_
_entity.id
_entity.type
_entity.pdbx_description
1 polymer ?
#
loop_
_entity_poly.entity_id
_entity_poly.type
_entity_poly.pdbx_seq_one_letter_code
_entity_poly.pdbx_strand_id
1 'polypeptide(L)'
;MLDYFLRHLFGKIIERVSYRRICPKCNAIYHLIYKKPDNDQICDNCQTNLIQRSDDKEEVVTKRYQVYLSETLPVIQQIEKLNLKIVRIDSSKPIDQIFREIVVYF
;
A
#
# COMPACT_ATOMS: atom_id res chain seq x y z
N MET A 1 16.92 -7.67 13.94
CA MET A 1 15.84 -8.49 13.34
C MET A 1 14.60 -7.64 13.04
N LEU A 2 14.05 -6.88 14.00
CA LEU A 2 12.92 -5.95 13.77
C LEU A 2 13.21 -4.86 12.72
N ASP A 3 14.42 -4.29 12.78
CA ASP A 3 14.88 -3.24 11.84
C ASP A 3 15.00 -3.75 10.39
N TYR A 4 15.47 -4.98 10.18
CA TYR A 4 15.52 -5.59 8.84
C TYR A 4 14.12 -5.82 8.27
N PHE A 5 13.17 -6.28 9.10
CA PHE A 5 11.79 -6.50 8.68
C PHE A 5 11.11 -5.17 8.30
N LEU A 6 11.31 -4.11 9.07
CA LEU A 6 10.79 -2.77 8.77
C LEU A 6 11.40 -2.17 7.50
N ARG A 7 12.70 -2.40 7.24
CA ARG A 7 13.36 -1.97 5.99
C ARG A 7 12.86 -2.74 4.76
N HIS A 8 12.70 -4.06 4.87
CA HIS A 8 12.18 -4.88 3.77
C HIS A 8 10.72 -4.54 3.45
N LEU A 9 9.91 -4.32 4.50
CA LEU A 9 8.53 -3.89 4.37
C LEU A 9 8.43 -2.48 3.74
N PHE A 10 9.33 -1.58 4.13
CA PHE A 10 9.40 -0.24 3.57
C PHE A 10 9.62 -0.26 2.05
N GLY A 11 10.61 -1.01 1.56
CA GLY A 11 10.86 -1.14 0.12
C GLY A 11 9.65 -1.66 -0.66
N LYS A 12 8.96 -2.67 -0.10
CA LYS A 12 7.71 -3.18 -0.69
C LYS A 12 6.58 -2.14 -0.72
N ILE A 13 6.45 -1.31 0.31
CA ILE A 13 5.42 -0.26 0.35
C ILE A 13 5.74 0.82 -0.68
N ILE A 14 7.00 1.26 -0.76
CA ILE A 14 7.44 2.23 -1.77
C ILE A 14 7.11 1.72 -3.17
N GLU A 15 7.54 0.51 -3.52
CA GLU A 15 7.28 -0.08 -4.83
C GLU A 15 5.77 -0.14 -5.15
N ARG A 16 4.96 -0.67 -4.22
CA ARG A 16 3.51 -0.84 -4.42
C ARG A 16 2.79 0.46 -4.69
N VAL A 17 3.26 1.57 -4.12
CA VAL A 17 2.60 2.88 -4.26
C VAL A 17 3.22 3.68 -5.40
N SER A 18 4.54 3.71 -5.55
CA SER A 18 5.21 4.59 -6.52
C SER A 18 5.11 4.11 -7.97
N TYR A 19 4.88 2.83 -8.18
CA TYR A 19 4.65 2.24 -9.50
C TYR A 19 3.18 2.27 -9.91
N ARG A 20 2.30 2.89 -9.11
CA ARG A 20 0.89 3.09 -9.46
C ARG A 20 0.75 4.13 -10.56
N ARG A 21 -0.13 3.83 -11.52
CA ARG A 21 -0.62 4.78 -12.52
C ARG A 21 -2.13 4.82 -12.48
N ILE A 22 -2.70 5.98 -12.73
CA ILE A 22 -4.15 6.19 -12.78
C ILE A 22 -4.52 6.89 -14.09
N CYS A 23 -5.62 6.46 -14.69
CA CYS A 23 -6.25 7.20 -15.77
C CYS A 23 -7.06 8.36 -15.18
N PRO A 24 -6.76 9.63 -15.51
CA PRO A 24 -7.50 10.78 -14.97
C PRO A 24 -8.93 10.89 -15.51
N LYS A 25 -9.28 10.14 -16.58
CA LYS A 25 -10.58 10.18 -17.23
C LYS A 25 -11.55 9.13 -16.68
N CYS A 26 -11.12 7.88 -16.56
CA CYS A 26 -11.99 6.76 -16.17
C CYS A 26 -11.61 6.11 -14.82
N ASN A 27 -10.60 6.64 -14.13
CA ASN A 27 -10.10 6.15 -12.83
C ASN A 27 -9.58 4.70 -12.84
N ALA A 28 -9.31 4.13 -14.03
CA ALA A 28 -8.62 2.85 -14.12
C ALA A 28 -7.26 2.95 -13.42
N ILE A 29 -6.98 1.98 -12.55
CA ILE A 29 -5.72 1.88 -11.79
C ILE A 29 -4.88 0.76 -12.39
N TYR A 30 -3.62 1.10 -12.64
CA TYR A 30 -2.56 0.22 -13.13
C TYR A 30 -1.38 0.20 -12.16
N HIS A 31 -0.57 -0.84 -12.28
CA HIS A 31 0.72 -0.94 -11.60
C HIS A 31 1.75 -1.42 -12.61
N LEU A 32 2.83 -0.68 -12.78
CA LEU A 32 3.88 -0.95 -13.78
C LEU A 32 4.67 -2.25 -13.58
N ILE A 33 4.22 -3.14 -12.69
CA ILE A 33 4.83 -4.45 -12.41
C ILE A 33 3.72 -5.51 -12.33
N TYR A 34 2.77 -5.34 -11.40
CA TYR A 34 1.79 -6.37 -11.06
C TYR A 34 0.48 -6.30 -11.86
N LYS A 35 0.20 -5.17 -12.51
CA LYS A 35 -1.01 -4.93 -13.30
C LYS A 35 -0.68 -3.92 -14.40
N LYS A 36 0.24 -4.32 -15.27
CA LYS A 36 0.76 -3.46 -16.32
C LYS A 36 -0.35 -3.14 -17.32
N PRO A 37 -0.44 -1.90 -17.81
CA PRO A 37 -1.18 -1.62 -19.03
C PRO A 37 -0.45 -2.24 -20.24
N ASP A 38 -1.10 -2.28 -21.40
CA ASP A 38 -0.44 -2.71 -22.63
C ASP A 38 0.66 -1.72 -23.06
N ASN A 39 0.44 -0.43 -22.75
CA ASN A 39 1.42 0.64 -22.87
C ASN A 39 1.48 1.43 -21.56
N ASP A 40 2.67 1.51 -20.95
CA ASP A 40 2.90 2.16 -19.64
C ASP A 40 2.44 3.62 -19.54
N GLN A 41 2.16 4.28 -20.67
CA GLN A 41 1.70 5.66 -20.73
C GLN A 41 0.22 5.81 -21.10
N ILE A 42 -0.47 4.77 -21.54
CA ILE A 42 -1.82 4.86 -22.12
C ILE A 42 -2.79 3.95 -21.39
N CYS A 43 -3.99 4.46 -21.08
CA CYS A 43 -5.04 3.66 -20.50
C CYS A 43 -5.66 2.71 -21.52
N ASP A 44 -5.62 1.41 -21.26
CA ASP A 44 -6.21 0.39 -22.15
C ASP A 44 -7.72 0.62 -22.37
N ASN A 45 -8.44 1.13 -21.35
CA ASN A 45 -9.91 1.29 -21.42
C ASN A 45 -10.37 2.47 -22.28
N CYS A 46 -9.62 3.58 -22.30
CA CYS A 46 -10.10 4.84 -22.89
C CYS A 46 -9.04 5.65 -23.61
N GLN A 47 -7.84 5.07 -23.80
CA GLN A 47 -6.73 5.60 -24.59
C GLN A 47 -6.20 6.97 -24.11
N THR A 48 -6.52 7.36 -22.87
CA THR A 48 -6.03 8.60 -22.27
C THR A 48 -4.67 8.37 -21.60
N ASN A 49 -3.80 9.38 -21.64
CA ASN A 49 -2.52 9.33 -20.95
C ASN A 49 -2.69 9.03 -19.46
N LEU A 50 -1.97 8.02 -18.99
CA LEU A 50 -1.87 7.66 -17.59
C LEU A 50 -1.01 8.70 -16.86
N ILE A 51 -1.35 8.95 -15.60
CA ILE A 51 -0.58 9.84 -14.73
C ILE A 51 -0.15 9.11 -13.46
N GLN A 52 0.94 9.57 -12.86
CA GLN A 52 1.26 9.28 -11.46
C GLN A 52 0.68 10.39 -10.59
N ARG A 53 -0.03 10.03 -9.52
CA ARG A 53 -0.56 11.02 -8.58
C ARG A 53 0.60 11.65 -7.80
N SER A 54 0.45 12.90 -7.40
CA SER A 54 1.48 13.61 -6.64
C SER A 54 1.83 12.92 -5.32
N ASP A 55 0.85 12.29 -4.66
CA ASP A 55 1.03 11.55 -3.41
C ASP A 55 1.63 10.14 -3.59
N ASP A 56 1.77 9.69 -4.83
CA ASP A 56 2.39 8.43 -5.20
C ASP A 56 3.88 8.60 -5.58
N LYS A 57 4.43 9.80 -5.55
CA LYS A 57 5.87 9.99 -5.78
C LYS A 57 6.69 9.38 -4.64
N GLU A 58 7.81 8.73 -4.98
CA GLU A 58 8.62 7.98 -4.01
C GLU A 58 9.04 8.82 -2.80
N GLU A 59 9.45 10.07 -3.01
CA GLU A 59 9.81 10.98 -1.93
C GLU A 59 8.64 11.28 -0.98
N VAL A 60 7.42 11.35 -1.53
CA VAL A 60 6.20 11.60 -0.76
C VAL A 60 5.77 10.36 -0.01
N VAL A 61 5.81 9.18 -0.63
CA VAL A 61 5.48 7.91 0.04
C VAL A 61 6.48 7.64 1.17
N THR A 62 7.75 7.91 0.95
CA THR A 62 8.81 7.81 1.97
C THR A 62 8.49 8.68 3.17
N LYS A 63 8.17 9.96 2.95
CA LYS A 63 7.82 10.88 4.03
C LYS A 63 6.56 10.42 4.77
N ARG A 64 5.53 9.95 4.06
CA ARG A 64 4.30 9.40 4.67
C ARG A 64 4.59 8.17 5.54
N TYR A 65 5.50 7.31 5.12
CA TYR A 65 5.88 6.14 5.91
C TYR A 65 6.62 6.55 7.19
N GLN A 66 7.51 7.54 7.13
CA GLN A 66 8.18 8.08 8.32
C GLN A 66 7.17 8.65 9.32
N VAL A 67 6.19 9.43 8.84
CA VAL A 67 5.09 9.97 9.66
C VAL A 67 4.27 8.83 10.28
N TYR A 68 3.94 7.78 9.51
CA TYR A 68 3.26 6.60 10.04
C TYR A 68 4.05 5.96 11.20
N LEU A 69 5.37 5.80 11.06
CA LEU A 69 6.21 5.23 12.11
C LEU A 69 6.26 6.09 13.38
N SER A 70 6.30 7.42 13.24
CA SER A 70 6.41 8.33 14.39
C SER A 70 5.07 8.64 15.06
N GLU A 71 3.98 8.66 14.31
CA GLU A 71 2.68 9.16 14.80
C GLU A 71 1.61 8.08 14.89
N THR A 72 1.53 7.17 13.91
CA THR A 72 0.45 6.17 13.85
C THR A 72 0.84 4.86 14.52
N LEU A 73 2.06 4.35 14.29
CA LEU A 73 2.54 3.09 14.87
C LEU A 73 2.51 3.08 16.41
N PRO A 74 2.86 4.18 17.13
CA PRO A 74 2.78 4.20 18.59
C PRO A 74 1.35 4.11 19.15
N VAL A 75 0.32 4.41 18.35
CA VAL A 75 -1.09 4.26 18.77
C VAL A 75 -1.38 2.81 19.14
N ILE A 76 -0.77 1.84 18.45
CA ILE A 76 -0.90 0.41 18.78
C ILE A 76 -0.47 0.15 20.24
N GLN A 77 0.62 0.76 20.70
CA GLN A 77 1.07 0.61 22.08
C GLN A 77 0.06 1.19 23.09
N GLN A 78 -0.65 2.26 22.72
CA GLN A 78 -1.71 2.82 23.57
C GLN A 78 -2.92 1.88 23.64
N ILE A 79 -3.31 1.27 22.52
CA ILE A 79 -4.40 0.28 22.48
C ILE A 79 -4.03 -0.96 23.32
N GLU A 80 -2.77 -1.42 23.24
CA GLU A 80 -2.25 -2.52 24.07
C GLU A 80 -2.35 -2.21 25.57
N LYS A 81 -2.00 -0.98 25.98
CA LYS A 81 -2.13 -0.53 27.39
C LYS A 81 -3.56 -0.48 27.89
N LEU A 82 -4.52 -0.21 27.00
CA LEU A 82 -5.94 -0.18 27.32
C LEU A 82 -6.58 -1.58 27.41
N ASN A 83 -5.79 -2.66 27.24
CA ASN A 83 -6.28 -4.04 27.20
C ASN A 83 -7.38 -4.27 26.15
N LEU A 84 -7.36 -3.48 25.07
CA LEU A 84 -8.26 -3.67 23.95
C LEU A 84 -7.74 -4.77 23.02
N LYS A 85 -8.65 -5.52 22.41
CA LYS A 85 -8.32 -6.60 21.49
C LYS A 85 -7.64 -6.03 20.23
N ILE A 86 -6.43 -6.52 19.94
CA ILE A 86 -5.70 -6.23 18.69
C ILE A 86 -5.52 -7.51 17.92
N VAL A 87 -5.86 -7.47 16.63
CA VAL A 87 -5.61 -8.56 15.68
C VAL A 87 -4.59 -8.06 14.67
N ARG A 88 -3.50 -8.82 14.50
CA ARG A 88 -2.43 -8.53 13.52
C ARG A 88 -2.60 -9.48 12.33
N ILE A 89 -2.75 -8.92 11.13
CA ILE A 89 -2.93 -9.68 9.88
C ILE A 89 -1.75 -9.38 8.94
N ASP A 90 -1.16 -10.41 8.36
CA ASP A 90 -0.08 -10.26 7.38
C ASP A 90 -0.65 -9.95 5.98
N SER A 91 -0.49 -8.70 5.55
CA SER A 91 -1.00 -8.22 4.28
C SER A 91 -0.16 -8.63 3.06
N SER A 92 0.86 -9.48 3.23
CA SER A 92 1.70 -9.96 2.13
C SER A 92 1.20 -11.25 1.47
N LYS A 93 0.21 -11.91 2.08
CA LYS A 93 -0.42 -13.15 1.61
C LYS A 93 -1.41 -12.92 0.44
N PRO A 94 -1.81 -13.98 -0.30
CA PRO A 94 -2.91 -13.90 -1.26
C PRO A 94 -4.21 -13.36 -0.65
N ILE A 95 -4.99 -12.64 -1.47
CA ILE A 95 -6.20 -11.93 -1.01
C ILE A 95 -7.25 -12.86 -0.39
N ASP A 96 -7.41 -14.06 -0.94
CA ASP A 96 -8.35 -15.07 -0.47
C ASP A 96 -7.95 -15.62 0.91
N GLN A 97 -6.65 -15.77 1.15
CA GLN A 97 -6.12 -16.16 2.45
C GLN A 97 -6.32 -15.06 3.50
N ILE A 98 -5.98 -13.81 3.16
CA ILE A 98 -6.20 -12.66 4.05
C ILE A 98 -7.68 -12.52 4.40
N PHE A 99 -8.57 -12.67 3.41
CA PHE A 99 -10.01 -12.62 3.63
C PHE A 99 -10.47 -13.68 4.64
N ARG A 100 -10.05 -14.95 4.46
CA ARG A 100 -10.34 -16.03 5.41
C ARG A 100 -9.82 -15.75 6.82
N GLU A 101 -8.65 -15.10 6.95
CA GLU A 101 -8.09 -14.71 8.25
C GLU A 101 -8.90 -13.59 8.93
N ILE A 102 -9.55 -12.70 8.17
CA ILE A 102 -10.32 -11.57 8.71
C ILE A 102 -11.74 -11.97 9.12
N VAL A 103 -12.43 -12.79 8.32
CA VAL A 103 -13.87 -13.08 8.53
C VAL A 103 -14.17 -13.82 9.83
N VAL A 104 -13.21 -14.50 10.45
CA VAL A 104 -13.40 -15.20 11.74
C VAL A 104 -13.63 -14.25 12.93
N TYR A 105 -13.48 -12.94 12.73
CA TYR A 105 -13.67 -11.91 13.75
C TYR A 105 -15.00 -11.15 13.62
N PHE A 106 -15.81 -11.46 12.62
CA PHE A 106 -17.17 -10.95 12.40
C PHE A 106 -18.19 -12.04 12.70
#